data_AF-X0K3C4-F1
#
_entry.id   AF-X0K3C4-F1
#
_cell.length_a   1.000
_cell.length_b   1.000
_cell.length_c   1.000
_cell.angle_alpha   90.00
_cell.angle_beta   90.00
_cell.angle_gamma   90.00
#
_symmetry.space_group_name_H-M   'P 1'
#
loop_
_entity.id
_entity.type
_entity.pdbx_description
1 polymer ?
#
loop_
_entity_poly.entity_id
_entity_poly.type
_entity_poly.pdbx_seq_one_letter_code
_entity_poly.pdbx_strand_id
1 'polypeptide(L)'
;MIDSNVAGASSKLSGVIQADAGVDLKRIFCDVRDLVARHGHHRTLLPVQLFKYHYEATLSAFNSIQTDVGMVDEELLRQFEEEGKLDDASKLYRRLSMTLHKCSMNLAELGRRRRFEEELGSRLLQDLQNDSKLRVVVEIYSRMSQSRDSDIESLPGKIESQRNVLYNLITQHDSYLQARLARESLRDSKAMKTLSILTILFLPGAFIATIFSTNMFDFKSKNQQVRVYFAIVIPLTAVLMICWVLWLKNTPERADEESVRQNQPAVAINWLKGSKAD
;
A
#
# COMPACT_ATOMS: atom_id res chain seq x y z
N MET A 1 -82.62 2.41 -13.73
CA MET A 1 -82.28 1.09 -13.16
C MET A 1 -81.08 0.60 -13.96
N ILE A 2 -79.86 1.03 -13.63
CA ILE A 2 -78.93 0.34 -12.72
C ILE A 2 -78.96 -1.17 -12.96
N ASP A 3 -77.95 -1.66 -13.69
CA ASP A 3 -77.19 -2.80 -13.20
C ASP A 3 -75.71 -2.62 -13.55
N SER A 4 -74.99 -2.20 -12.51
CA SER A 4 -73.56 -2.11 -12.40
C SER A 4 -73.02 -3.47 -11.95
N ASN A 5 -72.37 -4.23 -12.84
CA ASN A 5 -71.44 -5.27 -12.39
C ASN A 5 -70.39 -5.60 -13.46
N VAL A 6 -69.54 -4.62 -13.77
CA VAL A 6 -68.20 -4.92 -14.29
C VAL A 6 -67.27 -4.97 -13.09
N ALA A 7 -67.22 -6.14 -12.46
CA ALA A 7 -66.23 -6.45 -11.45
C ALA A 7 -64.84 -6.22 -12.07
N GLY A 8 -64.16 -5.17 -11.61
CA GLY A 8 -62.84 -4.80 -12.06
C GLY A 8 -61.88 -5.97 -11.86
N ALA A 9 -61.40 -6.53 -12.97
CA ALA A 9 -60.37 -7.57 -12.96
C ALA A 9 -59.10 -6.99 -12.33
N SER A 10 -58.88 -7.31 -11.05
CA SER A 10 -57.61 -7.05 -10.36
C SER A 10 -56.54 -7.93 -11.01
N SER A 11 -55.84 -7.38 -12.00
CA SER A 11 -54.72 -8.05 -12.65
C SER A 11 -53.62 -8.27 -11.62
N LYS A 12 -53.52 -9.48 -11.07
CA LYS A 12 -52.40 -9.88 -10.20
C LYS A 12 -51.11 -9.89 -11.02
N LEU A 13 -50.32 -8.83 -10.89
CA LEU A 13 -48.94 -8.82 -11.37
C LEU A 13 -48.09 -9.57 -10.33
N SER A 14 -47.51 -10.70 -10.72
CA SER A 14 -46.53 -11.41 -9.91
C SER A 14 -45.14 -11.16 -10.49
N GLY A 15 -44.18 -10.82 -9.64
CA GLY A 15 -42.80 -10.55 -10.02
C GLY A 15 -41.85 -11.10 -8.98
N VAL A 16 -40.64 -11.45 -9.41
CA VAL A 16 -39.56 -11.91 -8.53
C VAL A 16 -38.63 -10.72 -8.30
N ILE A 17 -38.35 -10.43 -7.03
CA ILE A 17 -37.36 -9.44 -6.63
C ILE A 17 -36.18 -10.21 -6.06
N GLN A 18 -35.05 -10.16 -6.75
CA GLN A 18 -33.78 -10.65 -6.23
C GLN A 18 -33.04 -9.45 -5.64
N ALA A 19 -32.70 -9.54 -4.36
CA ALA A 19 -31.98 -8.48 -3.65
C ALA A 19 -30.80 -9.09 -2.90
N ASP A 20 -29.72 -8.32 -2.79
CA ASP A 20 -28.56 -8.72 -2.01
C ASP A 20 -28.89 -8.74 -0.51
N ALA A 21 -28.15 -9.54 0.26
CA ALA A 21 -28.39 -9.73 1.69
C ALA A 21 -28.36 -8.43 2.52
N GLY A 22 -27.73 -7.36 2.00
CA GLY A 22 -27.67 -6.05 2.63
C GLY A 22 -28.83 -5.11 2.31
N VAL A 23 -29.78 -5.49 1.45
CA VAL A 23 -30.92 -4.65 1.07
C VAL A 23 -32.04 -4.79 2.11
N ASP A 24 -32.42 -3.67 2.73
CA ASP A 24 -33.52 -3.65 3.70
C ASP A 24 -34.90 -3.63 2.99
N LEU A 25 -35.26 -4.77 2.42
CA LEU A 25 -36.55 -5.00 1.78
C LEU A 25 -37.72 -4.71 2.72
N LYS A 26 -37.56 -4.97 4.02
CA LYS A 26 -38.61 -4.75 5.02
C LYS A 26 -38.94 -3.26 5.10
N ARG A 27 -37.92 -2.40 5.21
CA ARG A 27 -38.10 -0.95 5.19
C ARG A 27 -38.74 -0.48 3.89
N ILE A 28 -38.24 -0.95 2.74
CA ILE A 28 -38.78 -0.58 1.42
C ILE A 28 -40.27 -0.93 1.32
N PHE A 29 -40.67 -2.14 1.71
CA PHE A 29 -42.07 -2.56 1.65
C PHE A 29 -42.96 -1.81 2.66
N CYS A 30 -42.45 -1.47 3.85
CA CYS A 30 -43.16 -0.60 4.78
C CYS A 30 -43.42 0.79 4.17
N ASP A 31 -42.40 1.40 3.58
CA ASP A 31 -42.54 2.72 2.94
C ASP A 31 -43.54 2.69 1.79
N VAL A 32 -43.52 1.63 0.97
CA VAL A 32 -44.51 1.43 -0.12
C VAL A 32 -45.91 1.31 0.46
N ARG A 33 -46.11 0.54 1.53
CA ARG A 33 -47.42 0.37 2.17
C ARG A 33 -47.97 1.71 2.68
N ASP A 34 -47.12 2.53 3.29
CA ASP A 34 -47.50 3.87 3.78
C ASP A 34 -47.79 4.84 2.63
N LEU A 35 -47.12 4.66 1.49
CA LEU A 35 -47.36 5.45 0.29
C LEU A 35 -48.69 5.06 -0.38
N VAL A 36 -48.98 3.77 -0.44
CA VAL A 36 -50.26 3.20 -0.92
C VAL A 36 -51.42 3.65 -0.04
N ALA A 37 -51.25 3.66 1.29
CA ALA A 37 -52.27 4.13 2.22
C ALA A 37 -52.62 5.62 2.01
N ARG A 38 -51.66 6.45 1.57
CA ARG A 38 -51.84 7.89 1.36
C ARG A 38 -52.30 8.26 -0.06
N HIS A 39 -51.89 7.53 -1.08
CA HIS A 39 -52.09 7.91 -2.50
C HIS A 39 -52.89 6.90 -3.31
N GLY A 40 -53.30 5.77 -2.71
CA GLY A 40 -53.99 4.68 -3.38
C GLY A 40 -53.04 3.69 -4.07
N HIS A 41 -53.62 2.66 -4.68
CA HIS A 41 -52.84 1.64 -5.38
C HIS A 41 -52.36 2.15 -6.74
N HIS A 42 -51.04 2.16 -6.94
CA HIS A 42 -50.44 2.46 -8.24
C HIS A 42 -49.31 1.46 -8.55
N ARG A 43 -49.30 0.94 -9.79
CA ARG A 43 -48.47 -0.21 -10.20
C ARG A 43 -46.96 0.07 -10.14
N THR A 44 -46.58 1.33 -10.28
CA THR A 44 -45.17 1.76 -10.29
C THR A 44 -44.65 2.25 -8.93
N LEU A 45 -45.47 2.26 -7.87
CA LEU A 45 -45.02 2.76 -6.55
C LEU A 45 -43.82 1.98 -6.01
N LEU A 46 -43.87 0.65 -6.13
CA LEU A 46 -42.78 -0.21 -5.67
C LEU A 46 -41.50 0.02 -6.50
N PRO A 47 -41.53 -0.02 -7.85
CA PRO A 47 -40.37 0.37 -8.66
C PRO A 47 -39.81 1.77 -8.38
N VAL A 48 -40.66 2.78 -8.18
CA VAL A 48 -40.23 4.14 -7.83
C VAL A 48 -39.58 4.18 -6.45
N GLN A 49 -40.11 3.46 -5.47
CA GLN A 49 -39.51 3.38 -4.14
C GLN A 49 -38.19 2.62 -4.15
N LEU A 50 -38.09 1.53 -4.93
CA LEU A 50 -36.83 0.80 -5.14
C LEU A 50 -35.78 1.69 -5.80
N PHE A 51 -36.16 2.49 -6.80
CA PHE A 51 -35.27 3.45 -7.44
C PHE A 51 -34.75 4.50 -6.45
N LYS A 52 -35.63 5.07 -5.63
CA LYS A 52 -35.23 6.00 -4.55
C LYS A 52 -34.25 5.35 -3.57
N TYR A 53 -34.54 4.14 -3.10
CA TYR A 53 -33.66 3.43 -2.18
C TYR A 53 -32.29 3.14 -2.82
N HIS A 54 -32.29 2.75 -4.09
CA HIS A 54 -31.08 2.51 -4.86
C HIS A 54 -30.23 3.79 -4.96
N TYR A 55 -30.85 4.92 -5.28
CA TYR A 55 -30.20 6.24 -5.28
C TYR A 55 -29.56 6.56 -3.92
N GLU A 56 -30.27 6.34 -2.81
CA GLU A 56 -29.76 6.61 -1.46
C GLU A 56 -28.56 5.71 -1.13
N ALA A 57 -28.62 4.44 -1.53
CA ALA A 57 -27.52 3.50 -1.36
C ALA A 57 -26.29 3.87 -2.22
N THR A 58 -26.49 4.26 -3.49
CA THR A 58 -25.43 4.77 -4.37
C THR A 58 -24.76 6.00 -3.78
N LEU A 59 -25.55 6.96 -3.28
CA LEU A 59 -25.04 8.17 -2.63
C LEU A 59 -24.22 7.86 -1.37
N SER A 60 -24.71 6.95 -0.53
CA SER A 60 -23.99 6.54 0.68
C SER A 60 -22.65 5.85 0.36
N ALA A 61 -22.64 4.96 -0.64
CA ALA A 61 -21.42 4.29 -1.09
C ALA A 61 -20.40 5.27 -1.70
N PHE A 62 -20.87 6.22 -2.51
CA PHE A 62 -20.05 7.30 -3.06
C PHE A 62 -19.39 8.13 -1.95
N ASN A 63 -20.18 8.62 -0.99
CA ASN A 63 -19.67 9.41 0.13
C ASN A 63 -18.65 8.62 0.98
N SER A 64 -18.87 7.31 1.18
CA SER A 64 -17.91 6.46 1.89
C SER A 64 -16.57 6.39 1.17
N ILE A 65 -16.58 6.18 -0.15
CA ILE A 65 -15.34 6.15 -0.96
C ILE A 65 -14.65 7.51 -0.91
N GLN A 66 -15.41 8.60 -1.03
CA GLN A 66 -14.85 9.95 -1.04
C GLN A 66 -14.18 10.30 0.30
N THR A 67 -14.79 9.90 1.43
CA THR A 67 -14.18 10.03 2.76
C THR A 67 -12.91 9.20 2.90
N ASP A 68 -12.91 7.94 2.45
CA ASP A 68 -11.73 7.08 2.52
C ASP A 68 -10.58 7.62 1.66
N VAL A 69 -10.88 8.12 0.46
CA VAL A 69 -9.90 8.78 -0.43
C VAL A 69 -9.36 10.07 0.19
N GLY A 70 -10.21 10.86 0.84
CA GLY A 70 -9.79 12.07 1.57
C GLY A 70 -8.88 11.75 2.74
N MET A 71 -9.20 10.72 3.53
CA MET A 71 -8.36 10.25 4.64
C MET A 71 -6.98 9.81 4.15
N VAL A 72 -6.91 9.10 3.02
CA VAL A 72 -5.62 8.69 2.43
C VAL A 72 -4.82 9.92 1.99
N ASP A 73 -5.47 10.93 1.40
CA ASP A 73 -4.82 12.16 0.99
C ASP A 73 -4.17 12.91 2.17
N GLU A 74 -4.95 13.12 3.23
CA GLU A 74 -4.49 13.79 4.46
C GLU A 74 -3.30 13.06 5.08
N GLU A 75 -3.36 11.74 5.16
CA GLU A 75 -2.29 10.96 5.77
C GLU A 75 -1.03 10.89 4.89
N LEU A 76 -1.17 10.90 3.57
CA LEU A 76 -0.03 11.05 2.65
C LEU A 76 0.62 12.43 2.80
N LEU A 77 -0.17 13.50 2.90
CA LEU A 77 0.34 14.86 3.16
C LEU A 77 1.09 14.94 4.49
N ARG A 78 0.53 14.34 5.55
CA ARG A 78 1.17 14.28 6.88
C ARG A 78 2.53 13.58 6.84
N GLN A 79 2.69 12.55 6.01
CA GLN A 79 3.99 11.88 5.83
C GLN A 79 5.04 12.77 5.15
N PHE A 80 4.64 13.71 4.30
CA PHE A 80 5.58 14.67 3.72
C PHE A 80 6.06 15.71 4.75
N GLU A 81 5.28 15.99 5.79
CA GLU A 81 5.63 16.94 6.85
C GLU A 81 6.46 16.28 7.97
N GLU A 82 6.20 15.01 8.32
CA GLU A 82 6.89 14.29 9.38
C GLU A 82 8.09 13.47 8.85
N GLU A 83 9.23 14.12 8.56
CA GLU A 83 10.47 13.46 8.09
C GLU A 83 11.14 12.48 9.11
N GLY A 84 10.51 12.16 10.25
CA GLY A 84 11.25 11.75 11.45
C GLY A 84 11.14 10.29 11.93
N LYS A 85 10.13 9.50 11.54
CA LYS A 85 9.86 8.19 12.18
C LYS A 85 9.71 7.05 11.18
N LEU A 86 10.82 6.38 10.88
CA LEU A 86 10.86 5.28 9.92
C LEU A 86 10.15 3.99 10.35
N ASP A 87 10.14 3.64 11.63
CA ASP A 87 9.66 2.31 12.06
C ASP A 87 8.13 2.17 11.97
N ASP A 88 7.39 3.29 12.03
CA ASP A 88 5.93 3.31 11.90
C ASP A 88 5.43 3.41 10.45
N ALA A 89 6.29 3.76 9.50
CA ALA A 89 5.94 4.00 8.10
C ALA A 89 5.42 2.72 7.41
N SER A 90 6.02 1.56 7.70
CA SER A 90 5.61 0.28 7.11
C SER A 90 4.17 -0.12 7.46
N LYS A 91 3.75 0.07 8.71
CA LYS A 91 2.36 -0.20 9.15
C LYS A 91 1.39 0.77 8.49
N LEU A 92 1.78 2.03 8.38
CA LEU A 92 0.98 3.05 7.73
C LEU A 92 0.79 2.73 6.24
N TYR A 93 1.85 2.48 5.49
CA TYR A 93 1.77 2.17 4.07
C TYR A 93 0.89 0.95 3.79
N ARG A 94 0.99 -0.09 4.64
CA ARG A 94 0.10 -1.26 4.56
C ARG A 94 -1.37 -0.89 4.76
N ARG A 95 -1.67 -0.02 5.73
CA ARG A 95 -3.04 0.48 5.97
C ARG A 95 -3.55 1.27 4.76
N LEU A 96 -2.78 2.25 4.28
CA LEU A 96 -3.16 3.09 3.14
C LEU A 96 -3.36 2.26 1.87
N SER A 97 -2.47 1.31 1.59
CA SER A 97 -2.59 0.39 0.46
C SER A 97 -3.87 -0.44 0.53
N MET A 98 -4.21 -0.95 1.73
CA MET A 98 -5.44 -1.70 1.95
C MET A 98 -6.69 -0.83 1.77
N THR A 99 -6.67 0.42 2.25
CA THR A 99 -7.77 1.39 2.06
C THR A 99 -7.96 1.72 0.58
N LEU A 100 -6.90 2.04 -0.16
CA LEU A 100 -6.96 2.31 -1.60
C LEU A 100 -7.46 1.11 -2.41
N HIS A 101 -7.06 -0.10 -2.02
CA HIS A 101 -7.57 -1.32 -2.65
C HIS A 101 -9.08 -1.50 -2.42
N LYS A 102 -9.56 -1.31 -1.18
CA LYS A 102 -10.99 -1.33 -0.86
C LYS A 102 -11.76 -0.26 -1.64
N CYS A 103 -11.24 0.97 -1.72
CA CYS A 103 -11.84 2.04 -2.52
C CYS A 103 -11.98 1.62 -3.99
N SER A 104 -10.96 0.99 -4.56
CA SER A 104 -10.98 0.51 -5.95
C SER A 104 -12.07 -0.54 -6.19
N MET A 105 -12.24 -1.49 -5.25
CA MET A 105 -13.29 -2.51 -5.34
C MET A 105 -14.68 -1.91 -5.17
N ASN A 106 -14.86 -1.03 -4.18
CA ASN A 106 -16.13 -0.35 -3.94
C ASN A 106 -16.51 0.57 -5.10
N LEU A 107 -15.54 1.21 -5.75
CA LEU A 107 -15.77 2.03 -6.94
C LEU A 107 -16.26 1.19 -8.13
N ALA A 108 -15.69 -0.01 -8.32
CA ALA A 108 -16.17 -0.92 -9.37
C ALA A 108 -17.61 -1.36 -9.11
N GLU A 109 -18.00 -1.57 -7.85
CA GLU A 109 -19.38 -1.84 -7.47
C GLU A 109 -20.29 -0.62 -7.67
N LEU A 110 -19.84 0.56 -7.24
CA LEU A 110 -20.55 1.82 -7.44
C LEU A 110 -20.85 2.07 -8.92
N GLY A 111 -19.90 1.80 -9.81
CA GLY A 111 -20.10 1.94 -11.26
C GLY A 111 -21.10 0.94 -11.85
N ARG A 112 -21.27 -0.26 -11.25
CA ARG A 112 -22.35 -1.18 -11.64
C ARG A 112 -23.70 -0.68 -11.15
N ARG A 113 -23.77 -0.24 -9.89
CA ARG A 113 -24.97 0.34 -9.28
C ARG A 113 -25.45 1.57 -10.04
N ARG A 114 -24.55 2.50 -10.37
CA ARG A 114 -24.89 3.73 -11.09
C ARG A 114 -25.49 3.48 -12.47
N ARG A 115 -24.95 2.51 -13.22
CA ARG A 115 -25.51 2.08 -14.52
C ARG A 115 -26.91 1.50 -14.38
N PHE A 116 -27.13 0.65 -13.37
CA PHE A 116 -28.47 0.12 -13.09
C PHE A 116 -29.45 1.25 -12.72
N GLU A 117 -29.02 2.21 -11.91
CA GLU A 117 -29.82 3.38 -11.54
C GLU A 117 -30.23 4.21 -12.76
N GLU A 118 -29.32 4.41 -13.71
CA GLU A 118 -29.59 5.11 -14.98
C GLU A 118 -30.62 4.37 -15.84
N GLU A 119 -30.45 3.06 -16.00
CA GLU A 119 -31.34 2.21 -16.77
C GLU A 119 -32.73 2.12 -16.13
N LEU A 120 -32.80 1.97 -14.81
CA LEU A 120 -34.06 1.94 -14.07
C LEU A 120 -34.78 3.29 -14.14
N GLY A 121 -34.05 4.40 -13.94
CA GLY A 121 -34.61 5.75 -14.02
C GLY A 121 -35.21 6.05 -15.40
N SER A 122 -34.48 5.73 -16.47
CA SER A 122 -34.95 5.95 -17.85
C SER A 122 -36.20 5.11 -18.18
N ARG A 123 -36.24 3.83 -17.78
CA ARG A 123 -37.42 2.96 -17.94
C ARG A 123 -38.62 3.47 -17.15
N LEU A 124 -38.41 3.90 -15.90
CA LEU A 124 -39.48 4.45 -15.08
C LEU A 124 -40.06 5.74 -15.67
N LEU A 125 -39.21 6.62 -16.22
CA LEU A 125 -39.68 7.83 -16.90
C LEU A 125 -40.51 7.51 -18.15
N GLN A 126 -40.19 6.43 -18.87
CA GLN A 126 -40.96 5.94 -20.00
C GLN A 126 -42.33 5.39 -19.56
N ASP A 127 -42.38 4.60 -18.50
CA ASP A 127 -43.62 4.01 -17.97
C ASP A 127 -44.53 5.06 -17.32
N LEU A 128 -43.96 6.13 -16.76
CA LEU A 128 -44.66 7.20 -16.05
C LEU A 128 -45.08 8.38 -16.96
N GLN A 129 -45.10 8.21 -18.29
CA GLN A 129 -45.44 9.31 -19.21
C GLN A 129 -46.77 10.01 -18.88
N ASN A 130 -47.76 9.26 -18.38
CA ASN A 130 -49.11 9.75 -18.07
C ASN A 130 -49.32 10.14 -16.59
N ASP A 131 -48.38 9.84 -15.69
CA ASP A 131 -48.48 10.18 -14.25
C ASP A 131 -47.51 11.30 -13.90
N SER A 132 -48.02 12.53 -13.87
CA SER A 132 -47.20 13.73 -13.64
C SER A 132 -46.55 13.77 -12.25
N LYS A 133 -47.16 13.18 -11.22
CA LYS A 133 -46.65 13.27 -9.84
C LYS A 133 -45.46 12.33 -9.64
N LEU A 134 -45.60 11.06 -10.00
CA LEU A 134 -44.53 10.08 -9.84
C LEU A 134 -43.38 10.33 -10.81
N ARG A 135 -43.67 10.84 -12.00
CA ARG A 135 -42.64 11.23 -12.97
C ARG A 135 -41.70 12.30 -12.44
N VAL A 136 -42.25 13.33 -11.78
CA VAL A 136 -41.44 14.40 -11.17
C VAL A 136 -40.49 13.84 -10.10
N VAL A 137 -40.95 12.88 -9.28
CA VAL A 137 -40.08 12.24 -8.28
C VAL A 137 -38.90 11.54 -8.94
N VAL A 138 -39.16 10.71 -9.95
CA VAL A 138 -38.10 9.99 -10.67
C VAL A 138 -37.15 10.97 -11.37
N GLU A 139 -37.68 12.05 -11.95
CA GLU A 139 -36.88 13.07 -12.62
C GLU A 139 -35.94 13.80 -11.65
N ILE A 140 -36.42 14.16 -10.46
CA ILE A 140 -35.59 14.80 -9.41
C ILE A 140 -34.43 13.89 -9.03
N TYR A 141 -34.69 12.63 -8.69
CA TYR A 141 -33.64 11.69 -8.31
C TYR A 141 -32.68 11.38 -9.46
N SER A 142 -33.18 11.29 -10.70
CA SER A 142 -32.34 11.11 -11.89
C SER A 142 -31.39 12.28 -12.10
N ARG A 143 -31.88 13.52 -11.98
CA ARG A 143 -31.05 14.74 -12.08
C ARG A 143 -30.02 14.83 -10.97
N MET A 144 -30.41 14.52 -9.72
CA MET A 144 -29.47 14.47 -8.59
C MET A 144 -28.43 13.36 -8.74
N SER A 145 -28.77 12.26 -9.43
CA SER A 145 -27.81 11.20 -9.75
C SER A 145 -26.79 11.69 -10.79
N GLN A 146 -27.29 12.30 -11.87
CA GLN A 146 -26.47 12.87 -12.93
C GLN A 146 -25.50 13.94 -12.42
N SER A 147 -25.90 14.77 -11.46
CA SER A 147 -25.01 15.78 -10.91
C SER A 147 -23.77 15.21 -10.22
N ARG A 148 -23.73 13.91 -9.88
CA ARG A 148 -22.57 13.22 -9.28
C ARG A 148 -21.69 12.49 -10.30
N ASP A 149 -22.11 12.40 -11.56
CA ASP A 149 -21.40 11.60 -12.56
C ASP A 149 -19.97 12.10 -12.76
N SER A 150 -19.80 13.43 -12.84
CA SER A 150 -18.47 14.04 -12.95
C SER A 150 -17.55 13.69 -11.79
N ASP A 151 -18.10 13.61 -10.56
CA ASP A 151 -17.28 13.28 -9.39
C ASP A 151 -16.90 11.80 -9.40
N ILE A 152 -17.85 10.91 -9.72
CA ILE A 152 -17.62 9.46 -9.86
C ILE A 152 -16.58 9.17 -10.95
N GLU A 153 -16.64 9.88 -12.09
CA GLU A 153 -15.68 9.76 -13.19
C GLU A 153 -14.27 10.21 -12.78
N SER A 154 -14.16 11.13 -11.81
CA SER A 154 -12.86 11.60 -11.31
C SER A 154 -12.21 10.64 -10.29
N LEU A 155 -13.00 9.83 -9.59
CA LEU A 155 -12.52 8.95 -8.50
C LEU A 155 -11.42 7.96 -8.93
N PRO A 156 -11.51 7.27 -10.09
CA PRO A 156 -10.46 6.35 -10.53
C PRO A 156 -9.10 7.06 -10.66
N GLY A 157 -9.08 8.26 -11.24
CA GLY A 157 -7.86 9.05 -11.41
C GLY A 157 -7.27 9.47 -10.07
N LYS A 158 -8.09 9.88 -9.11
CA LYS A 158 -7.65 10.24 -7.75
C LYS A 158 -7.03 9.05 -7.01
N ILE A 159 -7.72 7.90 -7.02
CA ILE A 159 -7.26 6.67 -6.36
C ILE A 159 -5.93 6.19 -6.99
N GLU A 160 -5.81 6.23 -8.32
CA GLU A 160 -4.58 5.83 -9.01
C GLU A 160 -3.42 6.78 -8.68
N SER A 161 -3.67 8.09 -8.69
CA SER A 161 -2.67 9.10 -8.31
C SER A 161 -2.14 8.87 -6.90
N GLN A 162 -3.04 8.68 -5.93
CA GLN A 162 -2.65 8.40 -4.53
C GLN A 162 -1.89 7.07 -4.40
N ARG A 163 -2.26 6.04 -5.17
CA ARG A 163 -1.54 4.77 -5.21
C ARG A 163 -0.11 4.94 -5.72
N ASN A 164 0.07 5.72 -6.78
CA ASN A 164 1.39 5.98 -7.34
C ASN A 164 2.30 6.72 -6.34
N VAL A 165 1.76 7.74 -5.66
CA VAL A 165 2.48 8.43 -4.58
C VAL A 165 2.87 7.46 -3.48
N LEU A 166 1.93 6.63 -3.02
CA LEU A 166 2.20 5.64 -1.98
C LEU A 166 3.30 4.64 -2.39
N TYR A 167 3.30 4.14 -3.63
CA TYR A 167 4.35 3.24 -4.10
C TYR A 167 5.72 3.90 -4.21
N ASN A 168 5.76 5.18 -4.62
CA ASN A 168 7.00 5.93 -4.63
C ASN A 168 7.56 6.09 -3.20
N LEU A 169 6.70 6.38 -2.23
CA LEU A 169 7.09 6.47 -0.81
C LEU A 169 7.61 5.13 -0.26
N ILE A 170 6.91 4.03 -0.56
CA ILE A 170 7.37 2.68 -0.17
C ILE A 170 8.74 2.39 -0.79
N THR A 171 8.93 2.68 -2.08
CA THR A 171 10.20 2.44 -2.78
C THR A 171 11.34 3.28 -2.19
N GLN A 172 11.06 4.54 -1.86
CA GLN A 172 12.02 5.43 -1.21
C GLN A 172 12.38 4.93 0.20
N HIS A 173 11.39 4.45 0.96
CA HIS A 173 11.60 3.87 2.27
C HIS A 173 12.47 2.60 2.21
N ASP A 174 12.14 1.67 1.32
CA ASP A 174 12.91 0.44 1.12
C ASP A 174 14.34 0.73 0.66
N SER A 175 14.53 1.72 -0.22
CA SER A 175 15.85 2.16 -0.67
C SER A 175 16.68 2.72 0.49
N TYR A 176 16.07 3.51 1.37
CA TYR A 176 16.73 4.00 2.58
C TYR A 176 17.12 2.85 3.52
N LEU A 177 16.22 1.90 3.77
CA LEU A 177 16.49 0.75 4.63
C LEU A 177 17.64 -0.10 4.05
N GLN A 178 17.65 -0.34 2.74
CA GLN A 178 18.74 -1.04 2.07
C GLN A 178 20.07 -0.29 2.20
N ALA A 179 20.09 1.04 2.01
CA ALA A 179 21.29 1.85 2.20
C ALA A 179 21.80 1.79 3.65
N ARG A 180 20.89 1.82 4.64
CA ARG A 180 21.23 1.69 6.05
C ARG A 180 21.80 0.29 6.36
N LEU A 181 21.15 -0.77 5.89
CA LEU A 181 21.63 -2.14 6.06
C LEU A 181 23.00 -2.31 5.43
N ALA A 182 23.23 -1.80 4.22
CA ALA A 182 24.54 -1.83 3.56
C ALA A 182 25.62 -1.12 4.39
N ARG A 183 25.31 0.04 4.99
CA ARG A 183 26.25 0.75 5.89
C ARG A 183 26.57 -0.04 7.15
N GLU A 184 25.56 -0.68 7.75
CA GLU A 184 25.74 -1.52 8.93
C GLU A 184 26.56 -2.78 8.59
N SER A 185 26.30 -3.43 7.45
CA SER A 185 27.09 -4.55 6.92
C SER A 185 28.54 -4.16 6.59
N LEU A 186 28.77 -2.95 6.08
CA LEU A 186 30.13 -2.43 5.86
C LEU A 186 30.89 -2.22 7.17
N ARG A 187 30.21 -1.74 8.21
CA ARG A 187 30.79 -1.62 9.55
C ARG A 187 31.15 -3.00 10.11
N ASP A 188 30.27 -3.99 9.94
CA ASP A 188 30.53 -5.37 10.35
C ASP A 188 31.70 -5.99 9.57
N SER A 189 31.78 -5.71 8.27
CA SER A 189 32.90 -6.15 7.41
C SER A 189 34.25 -5.61 7.88
N LYS A 190 34.31 -4.37 8.38
CA LYS A 190 35.54 -3.81 8.99
C LYS A 190 35.94 -4.55 10.27
N ALA A 191 34.97 -4.91 11.11
CA ALA A 191 35.22 -5.72 12.30
C ALA A 191 35.72 -7.12 11.92
N MET A 192 35.13 -7.74 10.89
CA MET A 192 35.57 -9.02 10.34
C MET A 192 37.02 -8.98 9.86
N LYS A 193 37.39 -7.96 9.05
CA LYS A 193 38.78 -7.77 8.59
C LYS A 193 39.76 -7.65 9.78
N THR A 194 39.36 -6.96 10.85
CA THR A 194 40.21 -6.79 12.05
C THR A 194 40.43 -8.11 12.79
N LEU A 195 39.38 -8.90 12.99
CA LEU A 195 39.50 -10.22 13.63
C LEU A 195 40.36 -11.17 12.80
N SER A 196 40.21 -11.19 11.48
CA SER A 196 41.05 -12.01 10.60
C SER A 196 42.53 -11.65 10.76
N ILE A 197 42.88 -10.35 10.77
CA ILE A 197 44.27 -9.91 11.01
C ILE A 197 44.76 -10.41 12.37
N LEU A 198 43.95 -10.30 13.42
CA LEU A 198 44.30 -10.75 14.76
C LEU A 198 44.56 -12.27 14.81
N THR A 199 43.74 -13.07 14.10
CA THR A 199 43.95 -14.53 14.00
C THR A 199 45.23 -14.87 13.25
N ILE A 200 45.54 -14.18 12.14
CA ILE A 200 46.78 -14.41 11.37
C ILE A 200 48.02 -14.10 12.23
N LEU A 201 47.95 -13.12 13.12
CA LEU A 201 49.05 -12.77 14.03
C LEU A 201 49.24 -13.79 15.16
N PHE A 202 48.16 -14.28 15.77
CA PHE A 202 48.26 -15.14 16.97
C PHE A 202 48.34 -16.64 16.67
N LEU A 203 47.75 -17.12 15.57
CA LEU A 203 47.66 -18.55 15.26
C LEU A 203 49.04 -19.22 15.06
N PRO A 204 50.01 -18.62 14.35
CA PRO A 204 51.35 -19.19 14.18
C PRO A 204 52.10 -19.31 15.52
N GLY A 205 52.03 -18.27 16.35
CA GLY A 205 52.69 -18.24 17.65
C GLY A 205 52.10 -19.28 18.60
N ALA A 206 50.77 -19.38 18.67
CA ALA A 206 50.08 -20.37 19.49
C ALA A 206 50.43 -21.81 19.06
N PHE A 207 50.41 -22.10 17.76
CA PHE A 207 50.72 -23.42 17.22
C PHE A 207 52.15 -23.87 17.55
N ILE A 208 53.15 -23.01 17.30
CA ILE A 208 54.55 -23.33 17.59
C ILE A 208 54.80 -23.44 19.10
N ALA A 209 54.13 -22.62 19.92
CA ALA A 209 54.20 -22.71 21.37
C ALA A 209 53.67 -24.07 21.88
N THR A 210 52.56 -24.58 21.32
CA THR A 210 52.05 -25.91 21.66
C THR A 210 53.02 -27.02 21.27
N ILE A 211 53.61 -26.96 20.07
CA ILE A 211 54.63 -27.93 19.64
C ILE A 211 55.84 -27.92 20.58
N PHE A 212 56.27 -26.76 21.05
CA PHE A 212 57.39 -26.65 22.00
C PHE A 212 57.01 -27.10 23.42
N SER A 213 55.72 -27.10 23.76
CA SER A 213 55.21 -27.61 25.04
C SER A 213 55.15 -29.13 25.08
N THR A 214 54.97 -29.79 23.93
CA THR A 214 55.24 -31.22 23.82
C THR A 214 56.77 -31.39 23.76
N ASN A 215 57.37 -32.25 24.60
CA ASN A 215 58.83 -32.47 24.71
C ASN A 215 59.48 -33.08 23.43
N MET A 216 59.08 -32.62 22.25
CA MET A 216 59.46 -33.16 20.94
C MET A 216 60.85 -32.69 20.50
N PHE A 217 61.40 -31.64 21.12
CA PHE A 217 62.71 -31.06 20.80
C PHE A 217 63.57 -30.84 22.05
N ASP A 218 64.82 -31.32 22.02
CA ASP A 218 65.76 -31.19 23.13
C ASP A 218 66.69 -29.99 22.92
N PHE A 219 66.40 -28.87 23.60
CA PHE A 219 67.13 -27.60 23.45
C PHE A 219 68.23 -27.46 24.51
N LYS A 220 69.48 -27.23 24.08
CA LYS A 220 70.65 -27.10 24.98
C LYS A 220 70.62 -25.85 25.88
N SER A 221 69.81 -24.83 25.57
CA SER A 221 69.62 -23.65 26.42
C SER A 221 68.29 -22.93 26.14
N LYS A 222 67.76 -22.21 27.13
CA LYS A 222 66.56 -21.36 26.96
C LYS A 222 66.74 -20.29 25.87
N ASN A 223 67.94 -19.72 25.74
CA ASN A 223 68.25 -18.73 24.71
C ASN A 223 68.17 -19.31 23.29
N GLN A 224 68.56 -20.58 23.11
CA GLN A 224 68.45 -21.28 21.83
C GLN A 224 66.98 -21.54 21.46
N GLN A 225 66.14 -21.94 22.43
CA GLN A 225 64.71 -22.17 22.23
C GLN A 225 63.99 -20.88 21.78
N VAL A 226 64.28 -19.74 22.41
CA VAL A 226 63.70 -18.44 22.04
C VAL A 226 64.13 -18.00 20.64
N ARG A 227 65.41 -18.18 20.27
CA ARG A 227 65.90 -17.85 18.92
C ARG A 227 65.22 -18.70 17.84
N VAL A 228 65.08 -20.01 18.07
CA VAL A 228 64.44 -20.92 17.10
C VAL A 228 62.94 -20.63 16.98
N TYR A 229 62.27 -20.30 18.09
CA TYR A 229 60.87 -19.87 18.08
C TYR A 229 60.64 -18.68 17.14
N PHE A 230 61.39 -17.58 17.32
CA PHE A 230 61.24 -16.40 16.47
C PHE A 230 61.65 -16.68 15.02
N ALA A 231 62.65 -17.53 14.79
CA ALA A 231 63.08 -17.91 13.44
C ALA A 231 62.00 -18.65 12.63
N ILE A 232 61.05 -19.32 13.28
CA ILE A 232 59.96 -20.06 12.62
C ILE A 232 58.66 -19.24 12.58
N VAL A 233 58.31 -18.57 13.68
CA VAL A 233 57.04 -17.84 13.78
C VAL A 233 57.00 -16.65 12.81
N ILE A 234 58.08 -15.87 12.70
CA ILE A 234 58.13 -14.70 11.81
C ILE A 234 57.87 -15.07 10.34
N PRO A 235 58.59 -16.03 9.72
CA PRO A 235 58.32 -16.40 8.34
C PRO A 235 56.95 -17.05 8.16
N LEU A 236 56.46 -17.83 9.14
CA LEU A 236 55.14 -18.43 9.06
C LEU A 236 54.02 -17.37 9.05
N THR A 237 54.10 -16.37 9.93
CA THR A 237 53.17 -15.23 9.92
C THR A 237 53.28 -14.42 8.63
N ALA A 238 54.50 -14.22 8.11
CA ALA A 238 54.72 -13.53 6.83
C ALA A 238 54.07 -14.26 5.65
N VAL A 239 54.18 -15.59 5.59
CA VAL A 239 53.52 -16.42 4.57
C VAL A 239 52.00 -16.28 4.64
N LEU A 240 51.41 -16.38 5.84
CA LEU A 240 49.95 -16.21 6.00
C LEU A 240 49.48 -14.81 5.58
N MET A 241 50.23 -13.77 5.94
CA MET A 241 49.94 -12.39 5.52
C MET A 241 50.04 -12.23 3.99
N ILE A 242 51.08 -12.78 3.35
CA ILE A 242 51.24 -12.74 1.89
C ILE A 242 50.11 -13.49 1.20
N CYS A 243 49.75 -14.69 1.67
CA CYS A 243 48.62 -15.45 1.16
C CYS A 243 47.31 -14.66 1.27
N TRP A 244 47.05 -14.01 2.41
CA TRP A 244 45.85 -13.18 2.61
C TRP A 244 45.83 -11.97 1.68
N VAL A 245 46.94 -11.24 1.54
CA VAL A 245 47.03 -10.07 0.64
C VAL A 245 46.88 -10.47 -0.82
N LEU A 246 47.51 -11.57 -1.25
CA LEU A 246 47.36 -12.09 -2.61
C LEU A 246 45.93 -12.55 -2.87
N TRP A 247 45.30 -13.22 -1.90
CA TRP A 247 43.90 -13.60 -2.00
C TRP A 247 42.98 -12.38 -2.09
N LEU A 248 43.21 -11.36 -1.25
CA LEU A 248 42.44 -10.12 -1.29
C LEU A 248 42.61 -9.39 -2.63
N LYS A 249 43.83 -9.34 -3.17
CA LYS A 249 44.13 -8.68 -4.45
C LYS A 249 43.61 -9.44 -5.66
N ASN A 250 43.53 -10.77 -5.58
CA ASN A 250 43.07 -11.63 -6.68
C ASN A 250 41.57 -11.94 -6.62
N THR A 251 40.93 -11.65 -5.48
CA THR A 251 39.47 -11.59 -5.39
C THR A 251 39.07 -10.21 -5.90
N PRO A 252 38.52 -10.07 -7.11
CA PRO A 252 38.08 -8.76 -7.58
C PRO A 252 37.06 -8.24 -6.56
N GLU A 253 37.41 -7.13 -5.91
CA GLU A 253 36.70 -6.46 -4.82
C GLU A 253 35.37 -5.82 -5.31
N ARG A 254 34.66 -6.49 -6.22
CA ARG A 254 33.32 -6.11 -6.69
C ARG A 254 32.26 -6.21 -5.61
N ALA A 255 32.52 -6.93 -4.51
CA ALA A 255 31.60 -6.96 -3.37
C ALA A 255 31.71 -5.72 -2.46
N ASP A 256 32.89 -5.10 -2.36
CA ASP A 256 33.15 -4.04 -1.39
C ASP A 256 33.19 -2.66 -2.07
N GLU A 257 33.82 -2.51 -3.24
CA GLU A 257 33.95 -1.21 -3.92
C GLU A 257 32.64 -0.73 -4.57
N GLU A 258 31.80 -1.65 -5.06
CA GLU A 258 30.49 -1.32 -5.63
C GLU A 258 29.52 -0.84 -4.53
N SER A 259 29.60 -1.43 -3.33
CA SER A 259 28.83 -1.02 -2.15
C SER A 259 29.25 0.34 -1.55
N VAL A 260 30.51 0.75 -1.74
CA VAL A 260 31.02 2.07 -1.29
C VAL A 260 30.65 3.17 -2.28
N ARG A 261 30.69 2.90 -3.60
CA ARG A 261 30.32 3.88 -4.63
C ARG A 261 28.81 4.12 -4.71
N GLN A 262 27.99 3.11 -4.48
CA GLN A 262 26.53 3.24 -4.54
C GLN A 262 25.92 3.99 -3.33
N ASN A 263 26.67 4.16 -2.24
CA ASN A 263 26.21 4.75 -0.98
C ASN A 263 26.60 6.22 -0.76
N GLN A 264 27.22 6.88 -1.75
CA GLN A 264 27.40 8.33 -1.71
C GLN A 264 26.08 9.01 -2.07
N PRO A 265 25.38 9.70 -1.13
CA PRO A 265 24.26 10.54 -1.51
C PRO A 265 24.81 11.64 -2.42
N ALA A 266 24.22 11.80 -3.61
CA ALA A 266 24.46 12.96 -4.45
C ALA A 266 24.12 14.20 -3.62
N VAL A 267 25.15 14.88 -3.11
CA VAL A 267 24.99 16.21 -2.52
C VAL A 267 24.54 17.10 -3.66
N ALA A 268 23.23 17.35 -3.74
CA ALA A 268 22.67 18.37 -4.60
C ALA A 268 23.22 19.72 -4.11
N ILE A 269 24.32 20.15 -4.70
CA ILE A 269 24.87 21.50 -4.54
C ILE A 269 23.91 22.44 -5.28
N ASN A 270 22.82 22.83 -4.62
CA ASN A 270 22.04 23.98 -5.05
C ASN A 270 22.64 25.24 -4.41
N TRP A 271 23.57 25.86 -5.14
CA TRP A 271 23.90 27.27 -4.97
C TRP A 271 22.77 28.10 -5.58
N LEU A 272 21.94 28.72 -4.74
CA LEU A 272 21.30 29.99 -5.10
C LEU A 272 21.80 31.07 -4.16
N LYS A 273 22.84 31.72 -4.67
CA LYS A 273 23.45 32.97 -4.26
C LYS A 273 22.35 33.99 -3.93
N GLY A 274 22.23 34.34 -2.65
CA GLY A 274 21.55 35.55 -2.23
C GLY A 274 22.25 36.75 -2.88
N SER A 275 21.55 37.41 -3.80
CA SER A 275 21.90 38.75 -4.24
C SER A 275 21.40 39.72 -3.19
N LYS A 276 22.34 40.41 -2.55
CA LYS A 276 22.10 41.53 -1.65
C LYS A 276 21.42 42.69 -2.39
N ALA A 277 20.63 43.41 -1.59
CA ALA A 277 20.40 44.86 -1.55
C ALA A 277 21.04 45.70 -2.67
N ASP A 278 20.20 46.50 -3.33
CA ASP A 278 20.15 47.95 -3.16
C ASP A 278 18.68 48.40 -3.20
#